data_AF-A0A2V2CFE7-F1
#
_entry.id   AF-A0A2V2CFE7-F1
#
_cell.length_a   1.000
_cell.length_b   1.000
_cell.length_c   1.000
_cell.angle_alpha   90.00
_cell.angle_beta   90.00
_cell.angle_gamma   90.00
#
_symmetry.space_group_name_H-M   'P 1'
#
loop_
_entity.id
_entity.type
_entity.pdbx_description
1 polymer ?
#
loop_
_entity_poly.entity_id
_entity_poly.type
_entity_poly.pdbx_seq_one_letter_code
_entity_poly.pdbx_strand_id
1 'polypeptide(L)' 'MKKITVLDFCNQIGAASDEIPVVVKAGPLTIGHFASLYMLPAASMPGTLEAKINFVTLKRDEIVIQITPKAYSTK' A
#
# COMPACT_ATOMS: atom_id res chain seq x y z
N MET A 1 1.79 -19.50 -2.09
CA MET A 1 2.47 -18.32 -1.51
C MET A 1 1.48 -17.54 -0.65
N LYS A 2 1.85 -17.16 0.57
CA LYS A 2 0.99 -16.37 1.46
C LYS A 2 0.93 -14.94 0.94
N LYS A 3 -0.28 -14.41 0.66
CA LYS A 3 -0.44 -12.98 0.31
C LYS A 3 -0.17 -12.14 1.57
N ILE A 4 0.73 -11.18 1.46
CA ILE A 4 1.04 -10.22 2.52
C ILE A 4 0.10 -9.02 2.47
N THR A 5 -0.08 -8.36 3.60
CA THR A 5 -0.84 -7.10 3.68
C THR A 5 0.03 -5.90 3.32
N VAL A 6 -0.60 -4.73 3.12
CA VAL A 6 0.15 -3.47 2.92
C VAL A 6 0.99 -3.13 4.15
N LEU A 7 0.48 -3.39 5.36
CA LEU A 7 1.23 -3.18 6.59
C LEU A 7 2.46 -4.11 6.68
N ASP A 8 2.30 -5.39 6.38
CA ASP A 8 3.41 -6.35 6.36
C ASP A 8 4.52 -5.92 5.39
N PHE A 9 4.13 -5.35 4.25
CA PHE A 9 5.06 -4.82 3.26
C PHE A 9 5.80 -3.59 3.78
N CYS A 10 5.08 -2.63 4.35
CA CYS A 10 5.68 -1.43 4.94
C CYS A 10 6.61 -1.77 6.11
N ASN A 11 6.30 -2.80 6.90
CA ASN A 11 7.18 -3.24 7.99
C ASN A 11 8.48 -3.88 7.50
N GLN A 12 8.48 -4.49 6.31
CA GLN A 12 9.67 -5.14 5.76
C GLN A 12 10.64 -4.16 5.09
N ILE A 13 10.12 -3.13 4.42
CA ILE A 13 10.95 -2.22 3.60
C ILE A 13 10.74 -0.74 3.88
N GLY A 14 9.64 -0.35 4.54
CA GLY A 14 9.23 1.06 4.64
C GLY A 14 10.24 1.94 5.38
N ALA A 15 10.90 1.42 6.41
CA ALA A 15 11.94 2.16 7.15
C ALA A 15 13.25 2.35 6.36
N ALA A 16 13.51 1.49 5.38
CA ALA A 16 14.72 1.55 4.54
C ALA A 16 14.44 2.14 3.14
N SER A 17 13.21 2.54 2.87
CA SER A 17 12.81 3.12 1.59
C SER A 17 13.25 4.57 1.49
N ASP A 18 13.73 4.95 0.32
CA ASP A 18 13.87 6.36 -0.06
C ASP A 18 12.51 7.07 -0.07
N GLU A 19 12.54 8.41 -0.13
CA GLU A 19 11.35 9.26 -0.30
C GLU A 19 10.80 9.19 -1.73
N ILE A 20 10.35 8.00 -2.13
CA ILE A 20 9.72 7.74 -3.42
C ILE A 20 8.19 7.75 -3.25
N PRO A 21 7.46 8.58 -4.02
CA PRO A 21 6.01 8.62 -3.98
C PRO A 21 5.36 7.24 -4.13
N VAL A 22 4.34 6.98 -3.33
CA VAL A 22 3.59 5.72 -3.33
C VAL A 22 2.15 5.96 -3.69
N VAL A 23 1.62 5.15 -4.61
CA VAL A 23 0.22 5.17 -5.02
C VAL A 23 -0.41 3.83 -4.72
N VAL A 24 -1.47 3.84 -3.90
CA VAL A 24 -2.25 2.64 -3.60
C VAL A 24 -3.47 2.61 -4.50
N LYS A 25 -3.66 1.50 -5.22
CA LYS A 25 -4.75 1.32 -6.18
C LYS A 25 -5.54 0.04 -5.91
N ALA A 26 -6.84 0.10 -6.17
CA ALA A 26 -7.74 -1.04 -6.21
C ALA A 26 -8.30 -1.18 -7.63
N GLY A 27 -7.61 -1.97 -8.46
CA GLY A 27 -7.92 -2.04 -9.89
C GLY A 27 -7.68 -0.67 -10.56
N PRO A 28 -8.68 -0.08 -11.24
CA PRO A 28 -8.54 1.23 -11.88
C PRO A 28 -8.62 2.41 -10.90
N LEU A 29 -9.11 2.19 -9.67
CA LEU A 29 -9.34 3.25 -8.68
C LEU A 29 -8.07 3.54 -7.88
N THR A 30 -7.70 4.82 -7.76
CA THR A 30 -6.68 5.25 -6.80
C THR A 30 -7.29 5.47 -5.42
N ILE A 31 -6.77 4.76 -4.43
CA ILE A 31 -7.20 4.82 -3.02
C ILE A 31 -6.47 5.93 -2.28
N GLY A 32 -5.20 6.16 -2.59
CA GLY A 32 -4.41 7.20 -1.96
C GLY A 32 -3.05 7.41 -2.61
N HIS A 33 -2.54 8.63 -2.42
CA HIS A 33 -1.18 9.03 -2.77
C HIS A 33 -0.45 9.37 -1.47
N PHE A 34 0.78 8.87 -1.34
CA PHE A 34 1.62 9.02 -0.16
C PHE A 34 3.01 9.47 -0.60
N ALA A 35 3.66 10.29 0.23
CA ALA A 35 4.99 10.81 -0.09
C ALA A 35 6.07 9.71 -0.12
N SER A 36 5.89 8.66 0.69
CA SER A 36 6.84 7.54 0.79
C SER A 36 6.19 6.30 1.41
N LEU A 37 6.87 5.16 1.30
CA LEU A 37 6.45 3.91 1.99
C LEU A 37 6.49 4.05 3.51
N TYR A 38 7.41 4.86 4.04
CA TYR A 38 7.49 5.16 5.46
C TYR A 38 6.25 5.91 5.97
N MET A 39 5.73 6.86 5.18
CA MET A 39 4.57 7.68 5.56
C MET A 39 3.23 6.95 5.39
N LEU A 40 3.18 5.89 4.58
CA LEU A 40 1.95 5.18 4.25
C LEU A 40 1.23 4.61 5.49
N PRO A 41 1.89 3.90 6.44
CA PRO A 41 1.25 3.43 7.67
C PRO A 41 0.63 4.52 8.54
N ALA A 42 1.26 5.69 8.61
CA ALA A 42 0.79 6.79 9.45
C ALA A 42 -0.37 7.58 8.81
N ALA A 43 -0.41 7.67 7.48
CA ALA A 43 -1.35 8.53 6.75
C ALA A 43 -2.53 7.78 6.10
N SER A 44 -2.48 6.44 6.04
CA SER A 44 -3.52 5.64 5.37
C SER A 44 -4.64 5.20 6.32
N MET A 45 -5.81 4.94 5.75
CA MET A 45 -6.93 4.36 6.50
C MET A 45 -6.63 2.91 6.90
N PRO A 46 -7.09 2.42 8.08
CA PRO A 46 -6.84 1.05 8.54
C PRO A 46 -7.21 -0.03 7.51
N GLY A 47 -8.32 0.14 6.80
CA GLY A 47 -8.75 -0.80 5.75
C GLY A 47 -7.77 -0.92 4.56
N THR A 48 -6.94 0.10 4.31
CA THR A 48 -5.88 0.07 3.30
C THR A 48 -4.69 -0.75 3.78
N LEU A 49 -4.33 -0.63 5.05
CA LEU A 49 -3.22 -1.36 5.67
C LEU A 49 -3.48 -2.87 5.76
N GLU A 50 -4.73 -3.25 6.07
CA GLU A 50 -5.16 -4.64 6.11
C GLU A 50 -5.41 -5.27 4.72
N ALA A 51 -5.43 -4.45 3.67
CA ALA A 51 -5.70 -4.94 2.33
C ALA A 51 -4.58 -5.86 1.85
N LYS A 52 -4.97 -6.92 1.11
CA LYS A 52 -4.00 -7.87 0.55
C LYS A 52 -3.38 -7.27 -0.69
N ILE A 53 -2.05 -7.30 -0.76
CA ILE A 53 -1.33 -6.92 -1.96
C ILE A 53 -1.53 -7.99 -3.04
N ASN A 54 -1.86 -7.56 -4.24
CA ASN A 54 -1.87 -8.40 -5.44
C ASN A 54 -0.50 -8.39 -6.09
N PHE A 55 0.02 -7.20 -6.37
CA PHE A 55 1.37 -6.98 -6.88
C PHE A 55 1.83 -5.56 -6.57
N VAL A 56 3.14 -5.34 -6.61
CA VAL A 56 3.76 -4.03 -6.47
C VAL A 56 4.57 -3.75 -7.73
N THR A 57 4.40 -2.55 -8.29
CA THR A 57 5.25 -2.05 -9.37
C THR A 57 6.22 -1.05 -8.77
N LEU A 58 7.51 -1.36 -8.83
CA LEU A 58 8.58 -0.49 -8.37
C LEU A 58 9.15 0.27 -9.56
N LYS A 59 9.04 1.60 -9.55
CA LYS A 59 9.75 2.47 -10.49
C LYS A 59 10.70 3.38 -9.72
N ARG A 60 11.60 4.07 -10.42
CA ARG A 60 12.53 5.01 -9.80
C ARG A 60 11.84 6.25 -9.21
N ASP A 61 10.72 6.63 -9.81
CA ASP A 61 9.96 7.86 -9.54
C ASP A 61 8.66 7.60 -8.77
N GLU A 62 8.13 6.38 -8.81
CA GLU A 62 6.85 6.05 -8.18
C GLU A 62 6.75 4.55 -7.84
N ILE A 63 6.19 4.23 -6.68
CA ILE A 63 5.83 2.86 -6.29
C ILE A 63 4.31 2.73 -6.37
N VAL A 64 3.83 1.74 -7.12
CA VAL A 64 2.39 1.47 -7.24
C VAL A 64 2.06 0.16 -6.54
N ILE A 65 1.23 0.23 -5.50
CA ILE A 65 0.75 -0.93 -4.74
C ILE A 65 -0.68 -1.24 -5.19
N GLN A 66 -0.86 -2.39 -5.85
CA GLN A 66 -2.18 -2.88 -6.22
C GLN A 66 -2.72 -3.79 -5.14
N ILE A 67 -3.88 -3.42 -4.59
CA ILE A 67 -4.53 -4.12 -3.49
C ILE A 67 -5.88 -4.69 -3.90
N THR A 68 -6.31 -5.73 -3.19
CA THR A 68 -7.72 -6.11 -3.12
C THR A 68 -8.26 -5.55 -1.81
N PRO A 69 -9.15 -4.54 -1.85
CA PRO A 69 -9.78 -4.02 -0.65
C PRO A 69 -10.49 -5.14 0.10
N LYS A 70 -10.34 -5.16 1.41
CA LYS A 70 -11.15 -6.02 2.26
C LYS A 70 -12.54 -5.38 2.31
N ALA A 71 -13.58 -6.12 1.93
CA ALA A 71 -14.95 -5.61 2.00
C ALA A 71 -15.24 -5.25 3.46
N TYR A 72 -15.34 -3.95 3.76
CA TYR A 72 -15.74 -3.49 5.07
C TYR A 72 -17.27 -3.65 5.13
N SER A 73 -17.73 -4.76 5.71
CA SER A 73 -19.14 -4.87 6.06
C SER A 73 -19.38 -3.94 7.25
N THR A 74 -19.92 -2.75 7.00
CA THR A 74 -20.53 -1.92 8.05
C THR A 74 -21.78 -2.64 8.54
N LYS A 75 -21.60 -3.57 9.49
CA LYS A 75 -22.69 -4.08 10.33
C LYS A 75 -22.69 -3.31 11.64
#